data_AF-A0A955PCY9-F1
#
_entry.id   AF-A0A955PCY9-F1
#
_cell.length_a   1.000
_cell.length_b   1.000
_cell.length_c   1.000
_cell.angle_alpha   90.00
_cell.angle_beta   90.00
_cell.angle_gamma   90.00
#
_symmetry.space_group_name_H-M   'P 1'
#
loop_
_entity.id
_entity.type
_entity.pdbx_description
1 polymer ?
#
loop_
_entity_poly.entity_id
_entity_poly.type
_entity_poly.pdbx_seq_one_letter_code
_entity_poly.pdbx_strand_id
1 'polypeptide(L)'
;KPASMRFSIFASLEQMSYLTTSFLDRADALFEKAEAAAKEDPQLLRRVQLAHLPIHYARLQFYLAGGMDYLSRDRAPAVLEAFTRTLRDHQIKQFGEQFGEGAIADFVQRVRSTPEYITDWQILGPFDNTDRAGFDTAYPPETGVDLKASYTGAGGQTIYWKAYEPGNTGYVDLARAIRPDDLPGVAYAYRTFEVDADKSLQVSLGSNDGVQLWLNGERLLSSKASRAARPGDESVTLPMKKGLNAVLLKIDQLGGGWGFYFAVDR
;
A
#
# COMPACT_ATOMS: atom_id res chain seq x y z
N LYS A 1 -6.38 0.23 -39.17
CA LYS A 1 -6.18 0.70 -37.78
C LYS A 1 -4.70 0.57 -37.47
N PRO A 2 -3.95 1.63 -37.09
CA PRO A 2 -2.60 1.43 -36.61
C PRO A 2 -2.65 0.49 -35.41
N ALA A 3 -1.71 -0.45 -35.34
CA ALA A 3 -1.63 -1.40 -34.24
C ALA A 3 -1.55 -0.63 -32.92
N SER A 4 -2.45 -0.91 -31.99
CA SER A 4 -2.39 -0.34 -30.64
C SER A 4 -1.08 -0.78 -30.00
N MET A 5 -0.19 0.16 -29.71
CA MET A 5 1.04 -0.12 -28.99
C MET A 5 0.69 -0.44 -27.53
N ARG A 6 1.28 -1.52 -27.01
CA ARG A 6 1.09 -2.02 -25.64
C ARG A 6 2.40 -1.89 -24.88
N PHE A 7 2.29 -1.54 -23.61
CA PHE A 7 3.40 -1.49 -22.68
C PHE A 7 3.03 -2.33 -21.44
N SER A 8 3.82 -3.35 -21.09
CA SER A 8 3.57 -4.15 -19.88
C SER A 8 4.86 -4.20 -19.06
N ILE A 9 4.74 -3.92 -17.76
CA ILE A 9 5.73 -4.33 -16.77
C ILE A 9 5.05 -5.38 -15.89
N PHE A 10 5.71 -6.51 -15.73
CA PHE A 10 5.18 -7.73 -15.15
C PHE A 10 5.82 -7.93 -13.78
N ALA A 11 5.07 -7.67 -12.71
CA ALA A 11 5.30 -8.12 -11.32
C ALA A 11 4.52 -7.23 -10.32
N SER A 12 4.06 -7.81 -9.21
CA SER A 12 3.65 -7.00 -8.05
C SER A 12 4.86 -6.21 -7.54
N LEU A 13 4.65 -5.04 -6.92
CA LEU A 13 5.75 -4.18 -6.43
C LEU A 13 6.72 -4.95 -5.52
N GLU A 14 6.22 -5.91 -4.75
CA GLU A 14 6.97 -6.82 -3.87
C GLU A 14 7.89 -7.79 -4.64
N GLN A 15 7.55 -8.13 -5.89
CA GLN A 15 8.35 -9.00 -6.77
C GLN A 15 9.40 -8.22 -7.58
N MET A 16 9.35 -6.87 -7.58
CA MET A 16 10.29 -6.01 -8.30
C MET A 16 11.43 -5.49 -7.40
N SER A 17 12.14 -6.39 -6.72
CA SER A 17 13.23 -6.04 -5.78
C SER A 17 14.37 -5.20 -6.41
N TYR A 18 14.49 -5.22 -7.75
CA TYR A 18 15.48 -4.44 -8.50
C TYR A 18 15.08 -2.97 -8.71
N LEU A 19 13.79 -2.63 -8.59
CA LEU A 19 13.30 -1.25 -8.71
C LEU A 19 13.45 -0.51 -7.37
N THR A 20 14.69 -0.31 -6.96
CA THR A 20 15.01 0.50 -5.78
C THR A 20 14.78 1.98 -6.08
N THR A 21 14.62 2.79 -5.02
CA THR A 21 14.56 4.26 -5.13
C THR A 21 15.79 4.79 -5.87
N SER A 22 16.99 4.33 -5.51
CA SER A 22 18.26 4.71 -6.14
C SER A 22 18.34 4.34 -7.62
N PHE A 23 17.79 3.19 -8.03
CA PHE A 23 17.74 2.78 -9.43
C PHE A 23 16.83 3.72 -10.22
N LEU A 24 15.62 3.97 -9.72
CA LEU A 24 14.64 4.83 -10.40
C LEU A 24 15.14 6.28 -10.46
N ASP A 25 15.76 6.81 -9.41
CA ASP A 25 16.38 8.14 -9.41
C ASP A 25 17.50 8.29 -10.42
N ARG A 26 18.37 7.27 -10.52
CA ARG A 26 19.43 7.27 -11.54
C ARG A 26 18.87 7.20 -12.95
N ALA A 27 17.85 6.37 -13.19
CA ALA A 27 17.24 6.21 -14.50
C ALA A 27 16.54 7.49 -14.95
N ASP A 28 15.72 8.08 -14.07
CA ASP A 28 14.99 9.33 -14.27
C ASP A 28 15.96 10.48 -14.62
N ALA A 29 17.04 10.65 -13.85
CA ALA A 29 18.06 11.67 -14.12
C ALA A 29 18.80 11.48 -15.46
N LEU A 30 18.95 10.24 -15.93
CA LEU A 30 19.53 9.96 -17.25
C LEU A 30 18.56 10.31 -18.37
N PHE A 31 17.27 10.03 -18.19
CA PHE A 31 16.24 10.41 -19.15
C PHE A 31 16.04 11.93 -19.21
N GLU A 32 16.05 12.64 -18.08
CA GLU A 32 15.99 14.11 -18.05
C GLU A 32 17.14 14.73 -18.86
N LYS A 33 18.36 14.19 -18.73
CA LYS A 33 19.52 14.61 -19.54
C LYS A 33 19.32 14.30 -21.03
N ALA A 34 18.78 13.13 -21.35
CA ALA A 34 18.52 12.72 -22.73
C ALA A 34 17.43 13.59 -23.38
N GLU A 35 16.36 13.92 -22.66
CA GLU A 35 15.29 14.82 -23.12
C GLU A 35 15.85 16.23 -23.35
N ALA A 36 16.67 16.75 -22.43
CA ALA A 36 17.33 18.04 -22.59
C ALA A 36 18.27 18.08 -23.81
N ALA A 37 19.00 16.99 -24.08
CA ALA A 37 19.87 16.88 -25.25
C ALA A 37 19.10 16.77 -26.58
N ALA A 38 17.93 16.12 -26.55
CA ALA A 38 17.08 15.91 -27.72
C ALA A 38 16.13 17.09 -28.02
N LYS A 39 16.10 18.15 -27.20
CA LYS A 39 15.10 19.22 -27.26
C LYS A 39 14.93 19.90 -28.63
N GLU A 40 16.02 20.00 -29.41
CA GLU A 40 16.03 20.65 -30.74
C GLU A 40 15.69 19.66 -31.88
N ASP A 41 15.53 18.37 -31.58
CA ASP A 41 15.08 17.33 -32.51
C ASP A 41 13.76 16.72 -32.02
N PRO A 42 12.61 17.20 -32.52
CA PRO A 42 11.30 16.73 -32.08
C PRO A 42 11.07 15.22 -32.27
N GLN A 43 11.69 14.60 -33.28
CA GLN A 43 11.53 13.17 -33.52
C GLN A 43 12.34 12.36 -32.51
N LEU A 44 13.58 12.77 -32.22
CA LEU A 44 14.40 12.15 -31.20
C LEU A 44 13.79 12.33 -29.81
N LEU A 45 13.35 13.55 -29.47
CA LEU A 45 12.72 13.86 -28.19
C LEU A 45 11.52 12.95 -27.93
N ARG A 46 10.65 12.78 -28.94
CA ARG A 46 9.49 11.89 -28.86
C ARG A 46 9.88 10.44 -28.56
N ARG A 47 10.98 9.93 -29.14
CA ARG A 47 11.49 8.57 -28.89
C ARG A 47 12.09 8.44 -27.49
N VAL A 48 12.79 9.46 -27.00
CA VAL A 48 13.33 9.49 -25.64
C VAL A 48 12.20 9.48 -24.62
N GLN A 49 11.17 10.31 -24.80
CA GLN A 49 9.99 10.36 -23.92
C GLN A 49 9.23 9.04 -23.90
N LEU A 50 9.12 8.35 -25.04
CA LEU A 50 8.56 7.00 -25.09
C LEU A 50 9.39 6.00 -24.28
N ALA A 51 10.73 6.08 -24.37
CA ALA A 51 11.64 5.22 -23.62
C ALA A 51 11.65 5.54 -22.11
N HIS A 52 11.30 6.77 -21.72
CA HIS A 52 11.19 7.20 -20.33
C HIS A 52 9.89 6.71 -19.63
N LEU A 53 8.85 6.40 -20.43
CA LEU A 53 7.54 5.96 -19.95
C LEU A 53 7.56 4.84 -18.87
N PRO A 54 8.43 3.81 -18.93
CA PRO A 54 8.52 2.77 -17.90
C PRO A 54 8.89 3.31 -16.52
N ILE A 55 9.76 4.31 -16.45
CA ILE A 55 10.22 4.90 -15.19
C ILE A 55 9.09 5.72 -14.57
N HIS A 56 8.43 6.56 -15.36
CA HIS A 56 7.24 7.29 -14.91
C HIS A 56 6.15 6.33 -14.40
N TYR A 57 5.87 5.25 -15.15
CA TYR A 57 4.88 4.27 -14.73
C TYR A 57 5.25 3.59 -13.41
N ALA A 58 6.50 3.13 -13.26
CA ALA A 58 6.97 2.50 -12.03
C ALA A 58 6.84 3.45 -10.83
N ARG A 59 7.30 4.70 -10.96
CA ARG A 59 7.16 5.72 -9.91
C ARG A 59 5.71 5.97 -9.52
N LEU A 60 4.81 6.09 -10.49
CA LEU A 60 3.38 6.28 -10.24
C LEU A 60 2.72 5.04 -9.59
N GLN A 61 3.17 3.83 -9.92
CA GLN A 61 2.71 2.61 -9.27
C GLN A 61 3.16 2.53 -7.81
N PHE A 62 4.44 2.82 -7.51
CA PHE A 62 4.90 2.92 -6.12
C PHE A 62 4.15 4.00 -5.35
N TYR A 63 3.91 5.15 -5.98
CA TYR A 63 3.12 6.24 -5.39
C TYR A 63 1.71 5.79 -4.99
N LEU A 64 1.01 5.06 -5.87
CA LEU A 64 -0.32 4.50 -5.57
C LEU A 64 -0.31 3.57 -4.37
N ALA A 65 0.79 2.86 -4.14
CA ALA A 65 0.99 1.99 -2.99
C ALA A 65 1.54 2.74 -1.77
N GLY A 66 1.56 4.08 -1.76
CA GLY A 66 2.06 4.90 -0.65
C GLY A 66 3.58 5.11 -0.63
N GLY A 67 4.28 4.79 -1.72
CA GLY A 67 5.73 4.89 -1.83
C GLY A 67 6.21 6.31 -2.11
N MET A 68 6.18 7.14 -1.06
CA MET A 68 6.54 8.55 -1.12
C MET A 68 8.02 8.82 -1.46
N ASP A 69 8.91 7.87 -1.15
CA ASP A 69 10.33 7.94 -1.50
C ASP A 69 10.56 7.73 -3.01
N TYR A 70 9.66 7.00 -3.66
CA TYR A 70 9.72 6.77 -5.11
C TYR A 70 9.15 7.94 -5.90
N LEU A 71 8.17 8.64 -5.34
CA LEU A 71 7.56 9.82 -5.95
C LEU A 71 6.84 10.63 -4.88
N SER A 72 7.32 11.85 -4.64
CA SER A 72 6.71 12.75 -3.66
C SER A 72 5.41 13.38 -4.17
N ARG A 73 4.56 13.85 -3.25
CA ARG A 73 3.22 14.39 -3.55
C ARG A 73 3.30 15.65 -4.40
N ASP A 74 4.34 16.45 -4.22
CA ASP A 74 4.61 17.67 -4.98
C ASP A 74 5.08 17.36 -6.42
N ARG A 75 5.85 16.27 -6.63
CA ARG A 75 6.31 15.87 -7.97
C ARG A 75 5.30 15.01 -8.74
N ALA A 76 4.41 14.30 -8.04
CA ALA A 76 3.46 13.38 -8.65
C ALA A 76 2.60 14.00 -9.79
N PRO A 77 2.08 15.24 -9.68
CA PRO A 77 1.32 15.86 -10.77
C PRO A 77 2.13 16.03 -12.06
N ALA A 78 3.40 16.45 -11.96
CA ALA A 78 4.25 16.67 -13.13
C ALA A 78 4.61 15.35 -13.82
N VAL A 79 4.93 14.31 -13.05
CA VAL A 79 5.21 12.97 -13.59
C VAL A 79 3.96 12.36 -14.23
N LEU A 80 2.78 12.55 -13.63
CA LEU A 80 1.50 12.11 -14.21
C LEU A 80 1.17 12.84 -15.52
N GLU A 81 1.44 14.14 -15.59
CA GLU A 81 1.27 14.92 -16.82
C GLU A 81 2.21 14.43 -17.92
N ALA A 82 3.50 14.23 -17.62
CA ALA A 82 4.48 13.70 -18.57
C ALA A 82 4.07 12.30 -19.07
N PHE A 83 3.66 11.41 -18.15
CA PHE A 83 3.16 10.09 -18.47
C PHE A 83 1.95 10.14 -19.41
N THR A 84 0.91 10.89 -19.06
CA THR A 84 -0.33 10.98 -19.86
C THR A 84 -0.14 11.67 -21.20
N ARG A 85 0.77 12.66 -21.29
CA ARG A 85 1.18 13.28 -22.56
C ARG A 85 1.85 12.26 -23.47
N THR A 86 2.85 11.52 -22.98
CA THR A 86 3.54 10.50 -23.77
C THR A 86 2.57 9.43 -24.28
N LEU A 87 1.64 8.95 -23.45
CA LEU A 87 0.61 7.99 -23.88
C LEU A 87 -0.24 8.54 -25.03
N ARG A 88 -0.70 9.79 -24.93
CA ARG A 88 -1.51 10.48 -25.94
C ARG A 88 -0.74 10.64 -27.25
N ASP A 89 0.48 11.16 -27.16
CA ASP A 89 1.32 11.45 -28.31
C ASP A 89 1.67 10.18 -29.10
N HIS A 90 1.75 9.03 -28.42
CA HIS A 90 2.02 7.74 -29.04
C HIS A 90 0.78 6.90 -29.32
N GLN A 91 -0.42 7.44 -29.05
CA GLN A 91 -1.69 6.73 -29.21
C GLN A 91 -1.72 5.38 -28.46
N ILE A 92 -1.05 5.31 -27.31
CA ILE A 92 -1.03 4.15 -26.43
C ILE A 92 -2.38 4.08 -25.72
N LYS A 93 -3.08 2.96 -25.88
CA LYS A 93 -4.44 2.76 -25.34
C LYS A 93 -4.48 1.80 -24.16
N GLN A 94 -3.40 1.08 -23.91
CA GLN A 94 -3.31 0.05 -22.88
C GLN A 94 -1.90 0.05 -22.30
N PHE A 95 -1.79 -0.03 -20.98
CA PHE A 95 -0.54 -0.24 -20.28
C PHE A 95 -0.76 -1.12 -19.05
N GLY A 96 0.29 -1.81 -18.61
CA GLY A 96 0.23 -2.70 -17.45
C GLY A 96 -0.75 -3.86 -17.63
N GLU A 97 -1.43 -4.22 -16.54
CA GLU A 97 -2.30 -5.39 -16.46
C GLU A 97 -3.80 -5.08 -16.56
N GLN A 98 -4.20 -3.80 -16.49
CA GLN A 98 -5.59 -3.39 -16.63
C GLN A 98 -5.95 -3.22 -18.10
N PHE A 99 -6.89 -4.03 -18.57
CA PHE A 99 -7.38 -4.01 -19.95
C PHE A 99 -8.75 -3.34 -20.02
N GLY A 100 -8.96 -2.47 -21.01
CA GLY A 100 -10.25 -1.85 -21.28
C GLY A 100 -10.11 -0.40 -21.75
N GLU A 101 -11.19 0.19 -22.26
CA GLU A 101 -11.18 1.59 -22.74
C GLU A 101 -10.99 2.61 -21.59
N GLY A 102 -11.28 2.21 -20.34
CA GLY A 102 -11.17 3.06 -19.14
C GLY A 102 -9.84 2.97 -18.37
N ALA A 103 -8.99 1.98 -18.65
CA ALA A 103 -7.85 1.65 -17.77
C ALA A 103 -6.88 2.83 -17.52
N ILE A 104 -6.61 3.64 -18.54
CA ILE A 104 -5.77 4.83 -18.42
C ILE A 104 -6.45 5.87 -17.52
N ALA A 105 -7.74 6.13 -17.74
CA ALA A 105 -8.50 7.11 -16.97
C ALA A 105 -8.60 6.69 -15.50
N ASP A 106 -8.88 5.41 -15.25
CA ASP A 106 -8.96 4.85 -13.89
C ASP A 106 -7.62 4.96 -13.16
N PHE A 107 -6.51 4.65 -13.83
CA PHE A 107 -5.17 4.82 -13.25
C PHE A 107 -4.87 6.29 -12.93
N VAL A 108 -5.13 7.20 -13.87
CA VAL A 108 -4.93 8.65 -13.67
C VAL A 108 -5.76 9.14 -12.49
N GLN A 109 -7.01 8.68 -12.38
CA GLN A 109 -7.88 9.04 -11.28
C GLN A 109 -7.33 8.51 -9.95
N ARG A 110 -6.91 7.25 -9.88
CA ARG A 110 -6.30 6.68 -8.68
C ARG A 110 -5.05 7.44 -8.24
N VAL A 111 -4.20 7.88 -9.18
CA VAL A 111 -3.00 8.67 -8.84
C VAL A 111 -3.43 10.01 -8.22
N ARG A 112 -4.42 10.69 -8.82
CA ARG A 112 -4.92 11.98 -8.33
C ARG A 112 -5.59 11.88 -6.97
N SER A 113 -6.29 10.79 -6.72
CA SER A 113 -7.06 10.56 -5.49
C SER A 113 -6.34 9.65 -4.50
N THR A 114 -5.03 9.43 -4.64
CA THR A 114 -4.34 8.49 -3.76
C THR A 114 -4.40 8.99 -2.31
N PRO A 115 -4.86 8.16 -1.36
CA PRO A 115 -5.09 8.59 0.01
C PRO A 115 -3.76 8.73 0.76
N GLU A 116 -3.85 9.03 2.05
CA GLU A 116 -2.71 9.02 2.96
C GLU A 116 -2.66 7.67 3.68
N TYR A 117 -1.60 6.91 3.42
CA TYR A 117 -1.38 5.63 4.09
C TYR A 117 -0.74 5.84 5.46
N ILE A 118 -1.26 5.14 6.45
CA ILE A 118 -0.78 5.15 7.83
C ILE A 118 0.09 3.91 8.03
N THR A 119 1.35 4.11 8.41
CA THR A 119 2.35 3.04 8.56
C THR A 119 3.00 3.00 9.94
N ASP A 120 2.81 4.01 10.78
CA ASP A 120 3.35 4.10 12.14
C ASP A 120 2.49 3.33 13.15
N TRP A 121 2.63 2.00 13.16
CA TRP A 121 1.85 1.11 14.03
C TRP A 121 2.70 0.50 15.15
N GLN A 122 2.06 0.20 16.28
CA GLN A 122 2.55 -0.81 17.22
C GLN A 122 2.09 -2.18 16.75
N ILE A 123 2.97 -3.15 16.64
CA ILE A 123 2.67 -4.50 16.15
C ILE A 123 2.88 -5.51 17.27
N LEU A 124 1.97 -6.48 17.36
CA LEU A 124 2.06 -7.61 18.27
C LEU A 124 1.69 -8.90 17.55
N GLY A 125 2.48 -9.95 17.76
CA GLY A 125 2.23 -11.25 17.17
C GLY A 125 3.52 -12.04 16.98
N PRO A 126 3.42 -13.24 16.41
CA PRO A 126 2.17 -13.90 16.00
C PRO A 126 1.48 -14.62 17.17
N PHE A 127 0.16 -14.57 17.19
CA PHE A 127 -0.70 -15.50 17.91
C PHE A 127 -0.98 -16.74 17.06
N ASP A 128 -1.49 -17.80 17.70
CA ASP A 128 -1.84 -19.05 17.03
C ASP A 128 -2.92 -18.82 15.95
N ASN A 129 -2.83 -19.53 14.85
CA ASN A 129 -3.87 -19.54 13.82
C ASN A 129 -4.06 -20.95 13.24
N THR A 130 -3.88 -21.98 14.07
CA THR A 130 -4.06 -23.37 13.66
C THR A 130 -5.47 -23.54 13.08
N ASP A 131 -5.57 -24.18 11.91
CA ASP A 131 -6.82 -24.36 11.17
C ASP A 131 -7.60 -23.06 10.90
N ARG A 132 -6.92 -21.91 10.86
CA ARG A 132 -7.52 -20.57 10.74
C ARG A 132 -8.49 -20.22 11.89
N ALA A 133 -8.35 -20.87 13.04
CA ALA A 133 -9.18 -20.60 14.22
C ALA A 133 -8.78 -19.30 14.93
N GLY A 134 -7.55 -18.81 14.72
CA GLY A 134 -7.04 -17.59 15.33
C GLY A 134 -7.85 -16.35 14.93
N PHE A 135 -8.41 -16.31 13.72
CA PHE A 135 -9.26 -15.21 13.29
C PHE A 135 -10.49 -15.02 14.20
N ASP A 136 -11.14 -16.11 14.62
CA ASP A 136 -12.34 -16.06 15.46
C ASP A 136 -12.02 -16.11 16.96
N THR A 137 -10.84 -16.64 17.33
CA THR A 137 -10.36 -16.68 18.72
C THR A 137 -10.11 -15.28 19.24
N ALA A 138 -10.77 -14.91 20.33
CA ALA A 138 -10.48 -13.66 21.03
C ALA A 138 -9.10 -13.73 21.72
N TYR A 139 -8.18 -12.84 21.34
CA TYR A 139 -6.89 -12.69 22.05
C TYR A 139 -6.92 -11.50 23.01
N PRO A 140 -6.03 -11.47 24.03
CA PRO A 140 -6.03 -10.42 25.06
C PRO A 140 -6.06 -8.97 24.56
N PRO A 141 -5.38 -8.58 23.45
CA PRO A 141 -5.45 -7.21 22.93
C PRO A 141 -6.86 -6.72 22.59
N GLU A 142 -7.79 -7.63 22.25
CA GLU A 142 -9.17 -7.28 21.86
C GLU A 142 -10.00 -6.70 23.02
N THR A 143 -9.61 -6.97 24.27
CA THR A 143 -10.31 -6.48 25.47
C THR A 143 -9.59 -5.31 26.15
N GLY A 144 -8.39 -4.96 25.69
CA GLY A 144 -7.59 -3.85 26.20
C GLY A 144 -6.15 -3.94 25.73
N VAL A 145 -5.62 -2.82 25.21
CA VAL A 145 -4.24 -2.73 24.76
C VAL A 145 -3.35 -2.20 25.89
N ASP A 146 -2.39 -3.00 26.32
CA ASP A 146 -1.29 -2.59 27.19
C ASP A 146 0.03 -2.79 26.43
N LEU A 147 0.63 -1.68 26.00
CA LEU A 147 1.88 -1.68 25.22
C LEU A 147 3.09 -2.20 26.01
N LYS A 148 2.99 -2.34 27.33
CA LYS A 148 4.07 -2.85 28.19
C LYS A 148 3.91 -4.32 28.56
N ALA A 149 2.76 -4.92 28.24
CA ALA A 149 2.48 -6.31 28.57
C ALA A 149 3.22 -7.29 27.66
N SER A 150 3.44 -8.49 28.19
CA SER A 150 3.90 -9.68 27.46
C SER A 150 2.75 -10.65 27.25
N TYR A 151 2.74 -11.35 26.12
CA TYR A 151 1.69 -12.31 25.79
C TYR A 151 2.26 -13.65 25.37
N THR A 152 1.45 -14.71 25.51
CA THR A 152 1.75 -16.02 24.95
C THR A 152 1.31 -16.06 23.49
N GLY A 153 2.29 -16.01 22.59
CA GLY A 153 2.12 -16.14 21.15
C GLY A 153 2.07 -17.60 20.69
N ALA A 154 2.07 -17.77 19.38
CA ALA A 154 2.06 -19.07 18.72
C ALA A 154 3.23 -19.95 19.19
N GLY A 155 2.96 -21.25 19.39
CA GLY A 155 3.96 -22.20 19.89
C GLY A 155 4.43 -21.94 21.33
N GLY A 156 3.71 -21.11 22.10
CA GLY A 156 4.04 -20.79 23.49
C GLY A 156 5.14 -19.74 23.66
N GLN A 157 5.56 -19.07 22.58
CA GLN A 157 6.58 -18.03 22.63
C GLN A 157 6.07 -16.77 23.36
N THR A 158 6.92 -16.12 24.13
CA THR A 158 6.59 -14.81 24.70
C THR A 158 6.77 -13.72 23.64
N ILE A 159 5.71 -12.95 23.40
CA ILE A 159 5.68 -11.84 22.44
C ILE A 159 5.33 -10.52 23.13
N TYR A 160 5.74 -9.41 22.52
CA TYR A 160 5.59 -8.05 23.05
C TYR A 160 5.19 -7.10 21.92
N TRP A 161 4.58 -5.98 22.27
CA TRP A 161 4.37 -4.88 21.33
C TRP A 161 5.72 -4.30 20.90
N LYS A 162 5.82 -3.95 19.62
CA LYS A 162 6.97 -3.20 19.07
C LYS A 162 6.51 -2.17 18.07
N ALA A 163 7.22 -1.06 17.98
CA ALA A 163 7.03 -0.11 16.90
C ALA A 163 7.39 -0.79 15.57
N TYR A 164 6.50 -0.67 14.57
CA TYR A 164 6.81 -1.04 13.21
C TYR A 164 7.80 -0.03 12.62
N GLU A 165 8.83 -0.55 11.96
CA GLU A 165 9.73 0.26 11.14
C GLU A 165 9.12 0.36 9.74
N PRO A 166 8.66 1.54 9.27
CA PRO A 166 8.05 1.66 7.96
C PRO A 166 8.98 1.23 6.82
N GLY A 167 8.41 0.61 5.80
CA GLY A 167 9.09 0.38 4.53
C GLY A 167 8.96 1.58 3.59
N ASN A 168 9.33 1.38 2.33
CA ASN A 168 9.27 2.43 1.29
C ASN A 168 7.88 2.52 0.61
N THR A 169 6.84 1.91 1.19
CA THR A 169 5.46 1.93 0.70
C THR A 169 4.49 2.04 1.88
N GLY A 170 3.21 2.27 1.58
CA GLY A 170 2.10 2.27 2.53
C GLY A 170 1.70 0.87 3.03
N TYR A 171 2.38 -0.19 2.57
CA TYR A 171 2.12 -1.55 3.02
C TYR A 171 2.84 -1.82 4.35
N VAL A 172 2.07 -2.25 5.35
CA VAL A 172 2.60 -2.73 6.62
C VAL A 172 2.85 -4.23 6.49
N ASP A 173 4.11 -4.58 6.24
CA ASP A 173 4.59 -5.95 6.04
C ASP A 173 4.81 -6.64 7.38
N LEU A 174 3.82 -7.44 7.78
CA LEU A 174 3.84 -8.19 9.04
C LEU A 174 4.79 -9.38 8.96
N ALA A 175 4.97 -10.00 7.78
CA ALA A 175 5.95 -11.06 7.61
C ALA A 175 7.37 -10.54 7.94
N ARG A 176 7.76 -9.39 7.36
CA ARG A 176 9.04 -8.73 7.69
C ARG A 176 9.10 -8.30 9.15
N ALA A 177 7.99 -7.81 9.72
CA ALA A 177 7.99 -7.30 11.08
C ALA A 177 8.14 -8.42 12.13
N ILE A 178 7.36 -9.49 12.06
CA ILE A 178 7.18 -10.45 13.17
C ILE A 178 7.43 -11.92 12.82
N ARG A 179 7.47 -12.35 11.55
CA ARG A 179 7.69 -13.76 11.22
C ARG A 179 8.22 -14.00 9.79
N PRO A 180 9.49 -14.39 9.63
CA PRO A 180 10.07 -14.73 8.32
C PRO A 180 9.78 -16.17 7.84
N ASP A 181 9.20 -17.06 8.67
CA ASP A 181 9.14 -18.51 8.40
C ASP A 181 7.81 -19.01 7.78
N ASP A 182 6.98 -18.13 7.20
CA ASP A 182 5.82 -18.48 6.36
C ASP A 182 4.72 -19.36 7.03
N LEU A 183 4.69 -19.38 8.37
CA LEU A 183 3.72 -20.17 9.16
C LEU A 183 2.46 -19.35 9.48
N PRO A 184 1.24 -19.95 9.36
CA PRO A 184 -0.02 -19.31 9.74
C PRO A 184 0.03 -18.68 11.13
N GLY A 185 -0.60 -17.52 11.26
CA GLY A 185 -0.59 -16.73 12.49
C GLY A 185 -1.59 -15.60 12.44
N VAL A 186 -1.80 -14.99 13.60
CA VAL A 186 -2.57 -13.76 13.77
C VAL A 186 -1.68 -12.67 14.34
N ALA A 187 -1.83 -11.46 13.84
CA ALA A 187 -1.11 -10.31 14.36
C ALA A 187 -2.05 -9.15 14.59
N TYR A 188 -1.65 -8.30 15.50
CA TYR A 188 -2.34 -7.07 15.84
C TYR A 188 -1.51 -5.87 15.43
N ALA A 189 -2.20 -4.84 14.95
CA ALA A 189 -1.65 -3.52 14.73
C ALA A 189 -2.46 -2.50 15.52
N TYR A 190 -1.80 -1.67 16.31
CA TYR A 190 -2.42 -0.69 17.19
C TYR A 190 -1.87 0.72 16.94
N ARG A 191 -2.78 1.70 16.92
CA ARG A 191 -2.45 3.13 16.81
C ARG A 191 -3.51 3.97 17.49
N THR A 192 -3.13 5.14 18.01
CA THR A 192 -4.08 6.17 18.45
C THR A 192 -4.18 7.32 17.45
N PHE A 193 -5.37 7.88 17.33
CA PHE A 193 -5.66 9.08 16.55
C PHE A 193 -6.25 10.14 17.47
N GLU A 194 -5.65 11.33 17.51
CA GLU A 194 -6.21 12.47 18.21
C GLU A 194 -7.04 13.33 17.26
N VAL A 195 -8.27 13.67 17.66
CA VAL A 195 -9.15 14.54 16.88
C VAL A 195 -9.69 15.67 17.76
N ASP A 196 -9.89 16.84 17.16
CA ASP A 196 -10.29 18.09 17.83
C ASP A 196 -11.80 18.20 18.11
N ALA A 197 -12.60 17.43 17.39
CA ALA A 197 -14.05 17.32 17.56
C ALA A 197 -14.55 15.92 17.20
N ASP A 198 -15.77 15.59 17.64
CA ASP A 198 -16.50 14.41 17.16
C ASP A 198 -16.65 14.50 15.63
N LYS A 199 -16.16 13.49 14.91
CA LYS A 199 -16.21 13.47 13.44
C LYS A 199 -16.22 12.05 12.89
N SER A 200 -16.80 11.88 11.72
CA SER A 200 -16.70 10.64 10.96
C SER A 200 -15.46 10.67 10.08
N LEU A 201 -14.55 9.72 10.28
CA LEU A 201 -13.36 9.54 9.45
C LEU A 201 -13.59 8.37 8.49
N GLN A 202 -13.50 8.61 7.18
CA GLN A 202 -13.52 7.52 6.20
C GLN A 202 -12.12 6.93 6.11
N VAL A 203 -12.03 5.60 6.24
CA VAL A 203 -10.79 4.88 6.06
C VAL A 203 -10.97 3.77 5.05
N SER A 204 -9.92 3.52 4.29
CA SER A 204 -9.81 2.40 3.37
C SER A 204 -8.76 1.42 3.86
N LEU A 205 -9.05 0.12 3.75
CA LEU A 205 -8.14 -0.94 4.16
C LEU A 205 -7.92 -1.93 3.04
N GLY A 206 -6.82 -2.67 3.14
CA GLY A 206 -6.60 -3.92 2.42
C GLY A 206 -5.79 -4.86 3.28
N SER A 207 -6.04 -6.16 3.21
CA SER A 207 -5.41 -7.13 4.09
C SER A 207 -5.08 -8.42 3.35
N ASN A 208 -3.98 -9.05 3.77
CA ASN A 208 -3.64 -10.42 3.41
C ASN A 208 -3.45 -11.18 4.73
N ASP A 209 -4.37 -12.03 5.17
CA ASP A 209 -5.65 -12.41 4.56
C ASP A 209 -6.81 -11.58 5.13
N GLY A 210 -7.48 -12.08 6.16
CA GLY A 210 -8.64 -11.46 6.77
C GLY A 210 -8.26 -10.33 7.73
N VAL A 211 -9.24 -9.46 7.99
CA VAL A 211 -9.10 -8.31 8.88
C VAL A 211 -10.29 -8.19 9.82
N GLN A 212 -10.01 -7.84 11.08
CA GLN A 212 -10.99 -7.25 11.98
C GLN A 212 -10.47 -5.88 12.44
N LEU A 213 -11.37 -4.91 12.61
CA LEU A 213 -11.05 -3.56 13.08
C LEU A 213 -11.91 -3.21 14.28
N TRP A 214 -11.26 -2.67 15.31
CA TRP A 214 -11.91 -2.06 16.46
C TRP A 214 -11.57 -0.57 16.55
N LEU A 215 -12.57 0.22 16.96
CA LEU A 215 -12.42 1.61 17.39
C LEU A 215 -12.85 1.70 18.84
N ASN A 216 -11.96 2.15 19.72
CA ASN A 216 -12.24 2.32 21.16
C ASN A 216 -12.84 1.05 21.82
N GLY A 217 -12.43 -0.14 21.37
CA GLY A 217 -12.92 -1.43 21.87
C GLY A 217 -14.20 -1.94 21.19
N GLU A 218 -14.85 -1.14 20.33
CA GLU A 218 -16.00 -1.56 19.54
C GLU A 218 -15.55 -2.08 18.17
N ARG A 219 -15.94 -3.30 17.80
CA ARG A 219 -15.59 -3.89 16.50
C ARG A 219 -16.48 -3.32 15.40
N LEU A 220 -15.88 -2.70 14.39
CA LEU A 220 -16.58 -2.08 13.25
C LEU A 220 -16.43 -2.87 11.95
N LEU A 221 -15.43 -3.74 11.84
CA LEU A 221 -15.19 -4.57 10.66
C LEU A 221 -14.83 -6.00 11.07
N SER A 222 -15.33 -6.97 10.30
CA SER A 222 -14.86 -8.36 10.33
C SER A 222 -15.01 -8.98 8.95
N SER A 223 -13.89 -9.10 8.23
CA SER A 223 -13.81 -9.64 6.88
C SER A 223 -12.84 -10.81 6.86
N LYS A 224 -13.35 -12.04 6.77
CA LYS A 224 -12.55 -13.28 6.76
C LYS A 224 -12.20 -13.71 5.32
N ALA A 225 -11.80 -12.76 4.47
CA ALA A 225 -11.44 -13.01 3.09
C ALA A 225 -10.11 -13.79 2.97
N SER A 226 -9.90 -14.51 1.87
CA SER A 226 -8.63 -15.16 1.52
C SER A 226 -8.10 -14.52 0.24
N ARG A 227 -7.11 -13.64 0.35
CA ARG A 227 -6.70 -12.75 -0.74
C ARG A 227 -5.35 -12.08 -0.45
N ALA A 228 -4.70 -11.59 -1.51
CA ALA A 228 -3.65 -10.59 -1.35
C ALA A 228 -4.23 -9.23 -0.93
N ALA A 229 -3.44 -8.43 -0.22
CA ALA A 229 -3.82 -7.10 0.22
C ALA A 229 -3.83 -6.14 -0.97
N ARG A 230 -4.96 -5.47 -1.22
CA ARG A 230 -5.02 -4.36 -2.19
C ARG A 230 -5.57 -3.12 -1.50
N PRO A 231 -4.99 -1.93 -1.75
CA PRO A 231 -5.57 -0.70 -1.21
C PRO A 231 -7.05 -0.53 -1.61
N GLY A 232 -7.91 -0.17 -0.65
CA GLY A 232 -9.34 0.08 -0.91
C GLY A 232 -10.22 -1.16 -1.00
N ASP A 233 -9.69 -2.32 -0.64
CA ASP A 233 -10.40 -3.59 -0.55
C ASP A 233 -11.58 -3.58 0.44
N GLU A 234 -11.49 -2.75 1.49
CA GLU A 234 -12.55 -2.44 2.46
C GLU A 234 -12.67 -0.92 2.63
N SER A 235 -13.87 -0.43 2.94
CA SER A 235 -14.11 0.97 3.33
C SER A 235 -14.95 0.99 4.59
N VAL A 236 -14.50 1.74 5.60
CA VAL A 236 -15.12 1.79 6.93
C VAL A 236 -15.22 3.23 7.38
N THR A 237 -16.39 3.63 7.90
CA THR A 237 -16.56 4.91 8.58
C THR A 237 -16.26 4.75 10.06
N LEU A 238 -15.25 5.47 10.57
CA LEU A 238 -14.89 5.51 11.98
C LEU A 238 -15.59 6.69 12.67
N PRO A 239 -16.55 6.47 13.59
CA PRO A 239 -17.19 7.55 14.35
C PRO A 239 -16.28 8.03 15.50
N MET A 240 -15.30 8.87 15.16
CA MET A 240 -14.30 9.38 16.09
C MET A 240 -14.91 10.31 17.14
N LYS A 241 -14.42 10.22 18.37
CA LYS A 241 -14.75 11.13 19.48
C LYS A 241 -13.66 12.16 19.69
N LYS A 242 -14.02 13.38 20.10
CA LYS A 242 -13.03 14.39 20.50
C LYS A 242 -12.01 13.80 21.48
N GLY A 243 -10.73 14.02 21.20
CA GLY A 243 -9.60 13.47 21.95
C GLY A 243 -9.00 12.24 21.29
N LEU A 244 -8.37 11.38 22.10
CA LEU A 244 -7.69 10.18 21.65
C LEU A 244 -8.69 9.06 21.33
N ASN A 245 -8.50 8.44 20.17
CA ASN A 245 -9.24 7.26 19.73
C ASN A 245 -8.25 6.13 19.45
N ALA A 246 -8.51 4.96 20.01
CA ALA A 246 -7.70 3.75 19.81
C ALA A 246 -8.24 2.96 18.61
N VAL A 247 -7.36 2.68 17.64
CA VAL A 247 -7.64 1.75 16.54
C VAL A 247 -6.80 0.50 16.74
N LEU A 248 -7.46 -0.65 16.68
CA LEU A 248 -6.83 -1.97 16.72
C LEU A 248 -7.24 -2.73 15.47
N LEU A 249 -6.27 -3.33 14.79
CA LEU A 249 -6.47 -4.26 13.70
C LEU A 249 -6.04 -5.66 14.15
N LYS A 250 -6.73 -6.67 13.66
CA LYS A 250 -6.32 -8.08 13.72
C LYS A 250 -6.23 -8.60 12.30
N ILE A 251 -5.07 -9.11 11.91
CA ILE A 251 -4.83 -9.66 10.58
C ILE A 251 -4.44 -11.13 10.72
N ASP A 252 -5.22 -12.04 10.13
CA ASP A 252 -4.84 -13.45 10.02
C ASP A 252 -4.07 -13.70 8.72
N GLN A 253 -3.36 -14.82 8.65
CA GLN A 253 -2.70 -15.27 7.42
C GLN A 253 -2.87 -16.77 7.21
N LEU A 254 -2.88 -17.17 5.94
CA LEU A 254 -2.95 -18.56 5.46
C LEU A 254 -1.66 -19.02 4.76
N GLY A 255 -0.64 -18.17 4.70
CA GLY A 255 0.67 -18.42 4.08
C GLY A 255 0.97 -17.46 2.92
N GLY A 256 2.26 -17.27 2.60
CA GLY A 256 2.73 -16.31 1.61
C GLY A 256 2.86 -14.90 2.20
N GLY A 257 2.39 -13.89 1.47
CA GLY A 257 2.44 -12.50 1.95
C GLY A 257 1.58 -12.30 3.20
N TRP A 258 2.02 -11.44 4.13
CA TRP A 258 1.23 -11.11 5.33
C TRP A 258 1.36 -9.63 5.67
N GLY A 259 0.23 -8.93 5.73
CA GLY A 259 0.24 -7.50 5.96
C GLY A 259 -1.05 -6.80 5.59
N PHE A 260 -1.01 -5.48 5.65
CA PHE A 260 -2.18 -4.66 5.38
C PHE A 260 -1.82 -3.26 4.85
N TYR A 261 -2.79 -2.63 4.20
CA TYR A 261 -2.85 -1.20 3.96
C TYR A 261 -3.91 -0.60 4.88
N PHE A 262 -3.63 0.59 5.41
CA PHE A 262 -4.61 1.42 6.09
C PHE A 262 -4.43 2.84 5.58
N ALA A 263 -5.47 3.45 5.05
CA ALA A 263 -5.41 4.82 4.57
C ALA A 263 -6.58 5.65 5.10
N VAL A 264 -6.30 6.92 5.34
CA VAL A 264 -7.33 7.92 5.64
C VAL A 264 -7.76 8.54 4.32
N ASP A 265 -9.04 8.39 3.99
CA ASP A 265 -9.60 8.96 2.78
C ASP A 265 -9.82 10.47 2.98
N ARG A 266 -9.64 11.25 1.91
CA ARG A 266 -9.80 12.71 1.91
C ARG A 266 -11.16 13.14 1.38
#